data_AF-W2P066-F1
#
_entry.id   AF-W2P066-F1
#
_cell.length_a   1.000
_cell.length_b   1.000
_cell.length_c   1.000
_cell.angle_alpha   90.00
_cell.angle_beta   90.00
_cell.angle_gamma   90.00
#
_symmetry.space_group_name_H-M   'P 1'
#
loop_
_entity.id
_entity.type
_entity.pdbx_description
1 polymer ?
#
loop_
_entity_poly.entity_id
_entity_poly.type
_entity_poly.pdbx_seq_one_letter_code
_entity_poly.pdbx_strand_id
1 'polypeptide(L)' 'MGPLKAKLKALWLFESTTATTAKEKHLATIKRAISAWESIAADTATSAFNKALKTNF' A
#
# COMPACT_ATOMS: atom_id res chain seq x y z
N MET A 1 -3.65 0.16 -12.59
CA MET A 1 -3.72 0.62 -11.18
C MET A 1 -2.29 0.65 -10.64
N GLY A 2 -1.89 1.72 -9.94
CA GLY A 2 -0.55 1.78 -9.34
C GLY A 2 -0.33 0.69 -8.27
N PRO A 3 0.93 0.31 -7.98
CA PRO A 3 1.27 -0.82 -7.12
C PRO A 3 0.64 -0.71 -5.72
N LEU A 4 0.68 0.47 -5.11
CA LEU A 4 0.06 0.71 -3.80
C LEU A 4 -1.45 0.45 -3.79
N LYS A 5 -2.16 0.97 -4.79
CA LYS A 5 -3.62 0.82 -4.88
C LYS A 5 -4.03 -0.64 -5.10
N ALA A 6 -3.24 -1.40 -5.86
CA ALA A 6 -3.46 -2.83 -6.04
C ALA A 6 -3.29 -3.61 -4.71
N LYS A 7 -2.22 -3.32 -3.94
CA LYS A 7 -1.96 -3.94 -2.64
C LYS A 7 -3.04 -3.62 -1.61
N LEU A 8 -3.46 -2.36 -1.51
CA LEU A 8 -4.55 -1.95 -0.63
C LEU A 8 -5.85 -2.70 -0.92
N LYS A 9 -6.21 -2.85 -2.19
CA LYS A 9 -7.42 -3.59 -2.60
C LYS A 9 -7.32 -5.07 -2.24
N ALA A 10 -6.14 -5.68 -2.47
CA ALA A 10 -5.91 -7.08 -2.12
C ALA A 10 -6.02 -7.30 -0.60
N LEU A 11 -5.31 -6.50 0.20
CA LEU A 11 -5.36 -6.61 1.66
C LEU A 11 -6.77 -6.39 2.20
N TRP A 12 -7.51 -5.40 1.68
CA TRP A 12 -8.88 -5.17 2.09
C TRP A 12 -9.80 -6.38 1.82
N LEU A 13 -9.58 -7.11 0.73
CA LEU A 13 -10.37 -8.30 0.38
C LEU A 13 -10.09 -9.50 1.29
N PHE A 14 -8.84 -9.65 1.75
CA PHE A 14 -8.40 -10.80 2.55
C PHE A 14 -8.36 -10.53 4.06
N GLU A 15 -8.54 -9.29 4.49
CA GLU A 15 -8.50 -8.93 5.90
C GLU A 15 -9.83 -9.25 6.60
N SER A 16 -9.78 -10.15 7.58
CA SER A 16 -10.91 -10.49 8.46
C SER A 16 -11.05 -9.50 9.62
N THR A 17 -11.10 -8.20 9.33
CA THR A 17 -11.21 -7.18 10.39
C THR A 17 -12.62 -7.17 11.01
N THR A 18 -12.70 -7.30 12.33
CA THR A 18 -13.95 -7.22 13.13
C THR A 18 -14.21 -5.81 13.69
N ALA A 19 -13.53 -4.77 13.17
CA ALA A 19 -13.64 -3.40 13.65
C ALA A 19 -15.08 -2.87 13.57
N THR A 20 -15.66 -2.51 14.71
CA THR A 20 -17.05 -2.08 14.81
C THR A 20 -17.16 -0.56 15.01
N THR A 21 -16.20 0.04 15.71
CA THR A 21 -16.19 1.49 15.98
C THR A 21 -15.47 2.28 14.90
N ALA A 22 -15.76 3.58 14.79
CA ALA A 22 -15.07 4.47 13.86
C ALA A 22 -13.55 4.53 14.11
N LYS A 23 -13.14 4.54 15.38
CA LYS A 23 -11.73 4.55 15.78
C LYS A 23 -11.00 3.29 15.31
N GLU A 24 -11.59 2.12 15.51
CA GLU A 24 -11.00 0.84 15.07
C GLU A 24 -10.90 0.76 13.55
N LYS A 25 -11.94 1.20 12.83
CA LYS A 25 -11.93 1.23 11.35
C LYS A 25 -10.82 2.14 10.82
N HIS A 26 -10.62 3.30 11.46
CA HIS A 26 -9.54 4.20 11.10
C HIS A 26 -8.17 3.55 11.36
N LEU A 27 -7.97 2.95 12.54
CA LEU A 27 -6.72 2.28 12.87
C LEU A 27 -6.41 1.10 11.92
N ALA A 28 -7.42 0.28 11.59
CA ALA A 28 -7.28 -0.81 10.62
C ALA A 28 -6.85 -0.30 9.24
N THR A 29 -7.38 0.86 8.82
CA THR A 29 -7.00 1.49 7.55
C THR A 29 -5.56 1.97 7.55
N ILE A 30 -5.10 2.60 8.65
CA ILE A 30 -3.69 3.02 8.79
C ILE A 30 -2.77 1.81 8.72
N LYS A 31 -3.06 0.76 9.51
CA LYS A 31 -2.26 -0.47 9.53
C LYS A 31 -2.19 -1.11 8.13
N ARG A 32 -3.32 -1.19 7.42
CA ARG A 32 -3.37 -1.71 6.06
C ARG A 32 -2.51 -0.90 5.09
N ALA A 33 -2.52 0.43 5.21
CA ALA A 33 -1.70 1.29 4.36
C ALA A 33 -0.20 1.07 4.60
N ILE A 34 0.20 0.92 5.86
CA ILE A 34 1.59 0.60 6.23
C ILE A 34 1.98 -0.77 5.64
N SER A 35 1.20 -1.81 5.88
CA SER A 35 1.50 -3.15 5.33
C SER A 35 1.50 -3.17 3.80
N ALA A 36 0.63 -2.41 3.15
CA ALA A 36 0.63 -2.28 1.70
C ALA A 36 1.94 -1.65 1.21
N TRP A 37 2.40 -0.59 1.86
CA TRP A 37 3.64 0.11 1.53
C TRP A 37 4.87 -0.78 1.73
N GLU A 38 4.99 -1.42 2.89
CA GLU A 38 6.11 -2.32 3.22
C GLU A 38 6.20 -3.52 2.26
N SER A 39 5.08 -3.94 1.65
CA SER A 39 5.06 -5.03 0.68
C SER A 39 5.55 -4.65 -0.73
N ILE A 40 5.81 -3.37 -0.99
CA ILE A 40 6.31 -2.88 -2.28
C ILE A 40 7.84 -2.87 -2.23
N ALA A 41 8.48 -3.59 -3.16
CA ALA A 41 9.92 -3.59 -3.27
C ALA A 41 10.45 -2.17 -3.60
N ALA A 42 11.53 -1.75 -2.95
CA ALA A 42 12.15 -0.43 -3.15
C ALA A 42 12.45 -0.16 -4.64
N ASP A 43 12.94 -1.17 -5.36
CA ASP A 43 13.21 -1.11 -6.80
C ASP A 43 12.00 -0.70 -7.64
N THR A 44 10.78 -1.02 -7.18
CA THR A 44 9.54 -0.59 -7.86
C THR A 44 9.39 0.94 -7.81
N ALA A 45 9.71 1.55 -6.66
CA ALA A 45 9.70 3.00 -6.51
C ALA A 45 10.85 3.63 -7.31
N THR A 46 12.09 3.13 -7.14
CA THR A 46 13.26 3.62 -7.86
C THR A 46 13.08 3.55 -9.38
N SER A 47 12.59 2.42 -9.91
CA SER A 47 12.32 2.25 -11.33
C SER A 47 11.25 3.23 -11.85
N ALA A 48 10.22 3.51 -11.04
CA ALA A 48 9.21 4.49 -11.42
C ALA A 48 9.79 5.91 -11.49
N PHE A 49 10.65 6.29 -10.53
CA PHE A 49 11.35 7.58 -10.55
C PHE A 49 12.34 7.67 -11.70
N ASN A 50 13.14 6.63 -11.95
CA ASN A 50 14.06 6.57 -13.09
C ASN A 50 13.34 6.77 -14.42
N LYS A 51 12.17 6.14 -14.59
CA LYS A 51 11.33 6.33 -15.78
C LYS A 51 10.77 7.75 -15.90
N ALA A 52 10.31 8.33 -14.79
CA ALA A 52 9.69 9.66 -14.78
C ALA A 52 10.71 10.79 -15.00
N LEU A 53 11.89 10.66 -14.39
CA LEU A 53 12.94 11.67 -14.38
C LEU A 53 13.99 11.46 -15.50
N LYS A 54 13.93 10.32 -16.20
CA LYS A 54 14.92 9.88 -17.20
C LYS A 54 16.34 9.76 -16.62
N THR A 55 16.43 9.06 -15.49
CA THR A 55 17.65 8.85 -14.69
C THR A 55 17.91 7.35 -14.46
N ASN A 56 19.02 7.00 -13.80
CA ASN A 56 19.45 5.62 -13.57
C ASN A 56 20.12 5.37 -12.20
N PHE A 57 19.62 6.01 -11.14
CA PHE A 57 20.06 5.73 -9.76
C PHE A 57 19.56 4.37 -9.25
#